data_AF-A0A842XR86-F1
#
_entry.id   AF-A0A842XR86-F1
#
_cell.length_a   1.000
_cell.length_b   1.000
_cell.length_c   1.000
_cell.angle_alpha   90.00
_cell.angle_beta   90.00
_cell.angle_gamma   90.00
#
_symmetry.space_group_name_H-M   'P 1'
#
loop_
_entity.id
_entity.type
_entity.pdbx_description
1 polymer ?
#
loop_
_entity_poly.entity_id
_entity_poly.type
_entity_poly.pdbx_seq_one_letter_code
_entity_poly.pdbx_strand_id
1 'polypeptide(L)'
;MTLVDFGRMESGKIKISPKIGAPLGLVDGSEVFSSMFNYEANGKGTFEIVLSPFGPENYREISYVTFHIRDEPGALAQAAQFLKVRNIDILNSETVSSIPNVVMVWEMLVDLSFFGDSLSLKSEFDDAKRARDQAMSMVDCMLVENSDLATRYTRGATTDNEKVKTKALRKTEKKASIINDGTFEMPLAYINFLGKDSGPVMFIAEPDSWILSVVFLNDDVSLVRMKFDIPDRPGAVFEIMKTLGSLSINVITGNTNVLVYYEKMKCEVVADIRASGKDSKTIEETLRKSIESLGPAFALEGFAPIKV
;
A
#
# COMPACT_ATOMS: atom_id res chain seq x y z
N MET A 1 -2.23 1.78 -6.86
CA MET A 1 -1.39 2.99 -6.52
C MET A 1 -1.25 3.11 -5.01
N THR A 2 -0.02 3.12 -4.47
CA THR A 2 0.21 3.25 -3.02
C THR A 2 -0.16 4.64 -2.50
N LEU A 3 -0.89 4.69 -1.39
CA LEU A 3 -1.24 5.92 -0.68
C LEU A 3 -0.40 6.04 0.58
N VAL A 4 0.17 7.22 0.84
CA VAL A 4 0.96 7.48 2.05
C VAL A 4 0.34 8.64 2.85
N ASP A 5 0.25 8.44 4.15
CA ASP A 5 -0.17 9.46 5.12
C ASP A 5 0.62 9.36 6.42
N PHE A 6 0.49 10.35 7.27
CA PHE A 6 1.20 10.42 8.55
C PHE A 6 0.23 10.76 9.67
N GLY A 7 0.49 10.21 10.85
CA GLY A 7 -0.33 10.47 12.01
C GLY A 7 0.34 10.04 13.30
N ARG A 8 -0.50 9.77 14.29
CA ARG A 8 -0.05 9.45 15.65
C ARG A 8 -0.86 8.29 16.22
N MET A 9 -0.16 7.40 16.92
CA MET A 9 -0.78 6.53 17.92
C MET A 9 -0.89 7.31 19.24
N GLU A 10 -2.08 7.30 19.84
CA GLU A 10 -2.33 7.92 21.14
C GLU A 10 -3.04 6.92 22.06
N SER A 11 -2.46 6.63 23.23
CA SER A 11 -3.02 5.67 24.20
C SER A 11 -3.41 4.32 23.58
N GLY A 12 -2.57 3.77 22.70
CA GLY A 12 -2.77 2.51 22.01
C GLY A 12 -3.77 2.56 20.86
N LYS A 13 -4.25 3.75 20.47
CA LYS A 13 -5.25 3.93 19.41
C LYS A 13 -4.64 4.66 18.22
N ILE A 14 -4.97 4.19 17.01
CA ILE A 14 -4.49 4.75 15.76
C ILE A 14 -5.69 5.20 14.94
N LYS A 15 -5.76 6.49 14.63
CA LYS A 15 -6.81 7.05 13.76
C LYS A 15 -6.41 6.90 12.29
N ILE A 16 -7.22 6.18 11.53
CA ILE A 16 -7.07 5.96 10.10
C ILE A 16 -7.98 6.96 9.38
N SER A 17 -7.40 7.84 8.57
CA SER A 17 -8.17 8.83 7.82
C SER A 17 -9.03 8.14 6.73
N PRO A 18 -10.19 8.69 6.35
CA PRO A 18 -11.00 8.14 5.25
C PRO A 18 -10.23 8.04 3.93
N LYS A 19 -9.26 8.94 3.71
CA LYS A 19 -8.36 8.92 2.55
C LYS A 19 -7.55 7.62 2.46
N ILE A 20 -7.19 7.04 3.61
CA ILE A 20 -6.41 5.80 3.71
C ILE A 20 -7.31 4.58 3.91
N GLY A 21 -8.30 4.67 4.80
CA GLY A 21 -9.11 3.53 5.20
C GLY A 21 -10.15 3.10 4.16
N ALA A 22 -10.84 4.05 3.52
CA ALA A 22 -11.96 3.74 2.63
C ALA A 22 -11.53 2.91 1.39
N PRO A 23 -10.42 3.21 0.70
CA PRO A 23 -9.94 2.38 -0.41
C PRO A 23 -9.61 0.93 -0.01
N LEU A 24 -9.37 0.67 1.27
CA LEU A 24 -8.99 -0.64 1.80
C LEU A 24 -10.16 -1.40 2.45
N GLY A 25 -11.35 -0.80 2.51
CA GLY A 25 -12.47 -1.34 3.27
C GLY A 25 -12.28 -1.29 4.79
N LEU A 26 -11.31 -0.51 5.29
CA LEU A 26 -11.07 -0.28 6.71
C LEU A 26 -11.96 0.86 7.20
N VAL A 27 -13.26 0.58 7.31
CA VAL A 27 -14.33 1.53 7.65
C VAL A 27 -15.02 1.12 8.94
N ASP A 28 -15.84 2.00 9.51
CA ASP A 28 -16.53 1.71 10.77
C ASP A 28 -17.35 0.42 10.70
N GLY A 29 -17.16 -0.43 11.72
CA GLY A 29 -17.76 -1.76 11.81
C GLY A 29 -16.98 -2.86 11.11
N SER A 30 -15.94 -2.56 10.31
CA SER A 30 -15.12 -3.60 9.68
C SER A 30 -14.32 -4.38 10.72
N GLU A 31 -14.31 -5.70 10.59
CA GLU A 31 -13.35 -6.57 11.27
C GLU A 31 -12.00 -6.47 10.56
N VAL A 32 -10.94 -6.24 11.33
CA VAL A 32 -9.58 -6.03 10.84
C VAL A 32 -8.64 -7.00 11.52
N PHE A 33 -7.94 -7.76 10.69
CA PHE A 33 -6.91 -8.68 11.11
C PHE A 33 -5.57 -7.97 11.12
N SER A 34 -4.73 -8.34 12.08
CA SER A 34 -3.46 -7.67 12.29
C SER A 34 -2.32 -8.65 12.53
N SER A 35 -1.16 -8.33 11.96
CA SER A 35 0.13 -8.94 12.27
C SER A 35 1.14 -7.84 12.57
N MET A 36 1.98 -8.03 13.57
CA MET A 36 3.03 -7.08 13.91
C MET A 36 4.40 -7.68 13.58
N PHE A 37 5.30 -6.85 13.05
CA PHE A 37 6.65 -7.23 12.69
C PHE A 37 7.65 -6.27 13.34
N ASN A 38 8.81 -6.80 13.70
CA ASN A 38 10.00 -6.03 14.02
C ASN A 38 11.02 -6.17 12.88
N TYR A 39 11.58 -5.05 12.44
CA TYR A 39 12.62 -4.95 11.43
C TYR A 39 13.89 -4.43 12.08
N GLU A 40 15.01 -5.12 11.87
CA GLU A 40 16.31 -4.72 12.40
C GLU A 40 17.37 -4.70 11.29
N ALA A 41 18.15 -3.62 11.22
CA ALA A 41 19.30 -3.50 10.34
C ALA A 41 20.34 -2.57 10.97
N ASN A 42 21.60 -3.01 11.03
CA ASN A 42 22.74 -2.22 11.53
C ASN A 42 22.51 -1.57 12.91
N GLY A 43 21.92 -2.31 13.85
CA GLY A 43 21.62 -1.82 15.20
C GLY A 43 20.47 -0.82 15.30
N LYS A 44 19.79 -0.53 14.19
CA LYS A 44 18.53 0.22 14.15
C LYS A 44 17.38 -0.74 13.96
N GLY A 45 16.20 -0.39 14.46
CA GLY A 45 15.01 -1.15 14.19
C GLY A 45 13.73 -0.34 14.35
N THR A 46 12.64 -0.88 13.82
CA THR A 46 11.30 -0.33 13.97
C THR A 46 10.26 -1.43 13.85
N PHE A 47 9.02 -1.09 14.17
CA PHE A 47 7.88 -1.97 14.07
C PHE A 47 6.96 -1.56 12.93
N GLU A 48 6.27 -2.55 12.37
CA GLU A 48 5.15 -2.39 11.46
C GLU A 48 3.97 -3.19 12.01
N ILE A 49 2.77 -2.67 11.82
CA ILE A 49 1.54 -3.46 11.92
C ILE A 49 0.93 -3.53 10.51
N VAL A 50 0.76 -4.74 10.01
CA VAL A 50 0.01 -5.03 8.79
C VAL A 50 -1.45 -5.22 9.17
N LEU A 51 -2.35 -4.45 8.57
CA LEU A 51 -3.79 -4.48 8.74
C LEU A 51 -4.48 -4.83 7.42
N SER A 52 -5.50 -5.67 7.47
CA SER A 52 -6.38 -5.98 6.32
C SER A 52 -7.73 -6.49 6.84
N PRO A 53 -8.83 -6.30 6.10
CA PRO A 53 -10.10 -6.97 6.41
C PRO A 53 -10.01 -8.51 6.23
N PHE A 54 -8.94 -9.01 5.60
CA PHE A 54 -8.77 -10.42 5.29
C PHE A 54 -7.71 -11.06 6.20
N GLY A 55 -8.13 -12.01 7.04
CA GLY A 55 -7.26 -12.65 8.03
C GLY A 55 -6.38 -13.77 7.47
N PRO A 56 -5.18 -13.99 8.04
CA PRO A 56 -4.24 -15.02 7.57
C PRO A 56 -4.71 -16.45 7.83
N GLU A 57 -5.66 -16.65 8.75
CA GLU A 57 -6.18 -17.99 9.08
C GLU A 57 -7.32 -18.41 8.15
N ASN A 58 -7.87 -17.47 7.38
CA ASN A 58 -9.13 -17.71 6.69
C ASN A 58 -8.95 -18.41 5.34
N TYR A 59 -7.86 -18.20 4.60
CA TYR A 59 -7.79 -18.67 3.21
C TYR A 59 -6.36 -19.04 2.81
N ARG A 60 -6.15 -20.30 2.41
CA ARG A 60 -4.85 -20.83 1.97
C ARG A 60 -4.49 -20.36 0.56
N GLU A 61 -5.51 -20.07 -0.25
CA GLU A 61 -5.36 -19.73 -1.66
C GLU A 61 -6.25 -18.51 -1.99
N ILE A 62 -5.74 -17.31 -1.72
CA ILE A 62 -6.40 -16.06 -2.14
C ILE A 62 -5.76 -15.60 -3.45
N SER A 63 -6.60 -15.29 -4.44
CA SER A 63 -6.13 -14.85 -5.75
C SER A 63 -6.93 -13.65 -6.26
N TYR A 64 -6.29 -12.85 -7.09
CA TYR A 64 -6.95 -11.90 -7.97
C TYR A 64 -7.52 -12.64 -9.17
N VAL A 65 -8.78 -12.39 -9.47
CA VAL A 65 -9.44 -12.81 -10.71
C VAL A 65 -9.90 -11.57 -11.45
N THR A 66 -9.41 -11.42 -12.67
CA THR A 66 -9.73 -10.25 -13.52
C THR A 66 -10.46 -10.71 -14.76
N PHE A 67 -11.72 -10.30 -14.89
CA PHE A 67 -12.55 -10.58 -16.05
C PHE A 67 -12.59 -9.40 -17.00
N HIS A 68 -12.43 -9.67 -18.28
CA HIS A 68 -12.76 -8.73 -19.35
C HIS A 68 -14.15 -9.09 -19.87
N ILE A 69 -15.10 -8.20 -19.66
CA ILE A 69 -16.54 -8.45 -19.78
C ILE A 69 -17.12 -7.42 -20.75
N ARG A 70 -18.05 -7.84 -21.61
CA ARG A 70 -18.79 -6.88 -22.43
C ARG A 70 -19.68 -6.01 -21.56
N ASP A 71 -19.73 -4.72 -21.85
CA ASP A 71 -20.61 -3.81 -21.11
C ASP A 71 -22.07 -3.94 -21.60
N GLU A 72 -22.67 -5.09 -21.27
CA GLU A 72 -24.02 -5.48 -21.66
C GLU A 72 -24.81 -6.01 -20.45
N PRO A 73 -26.15 -5.86 -20.43
CA PRO A 73 -26.99 -6.38 -19.34
C PRO A 73 -26.76 -7.88 -19.11
N GLY A 74 -26.42 -8.24 -17.86
CA GLY A 74 -26.21 -9.62 -17.44
C GLY A 74 -24.79 -10.16 -17.64
N ALA A 75 -23.88 -9.40 -18.23
CA ALA A 75 -22.50 -9.85 -18.45
C ALA A 75 -21.73 -10.05 -17.13
N LEU A 76 -21.86 -9.14 -16.17
CA LEU A 76 -21.35 -9.32 -14.80
C LEU A 76 -21.98 -10.53 -14.11
N ALA A 77 -23.27 -10.80 -14.37
CA ALA A 77 -23.95 -11.96 -13.80
C ALA A 77 -23.37 -13.28 -14.34
N GLN A 78 -22.95 -13.34 -15.61
CA GLN A 78 -22.24 -14.51 -16.16
C GLN A 78 -20.91 -14.74 -15.44
N ALA A 79 -20.08 -13.68 -15.28
CA ALA A 79 -18.81 -13.78 -14.57
C ALA A 79 -19.01 -14.23 -13.10
N ALA A 80 -19.95 -13.62 -12.38
CA ALA A 80 -20.26 -13.99 -11.01
C ALA A 80 -20.83 -15.42 -10.91
N GLN A 81 -21.69 -15.82 -11.86
CA GLN A 81 -22.25 -17.17 -11.92
C GLN A 81 -21.16 -18.23 -12.15
N PHE A 82 -20.15 -17.93 -12.97
CA PHE A 82 -19.00 -18.81 -13.19
C PHE A 82 -18.25 -19.12 -11.90
N LEU A 83 -18.01 -18.12 -11.04
CA LEU A 83 -17.41 -18.32 -9.72
C LEU A 83 -18.36 -19.04 -8.77
N LYS A 84 -19.63 -18.63 -8.74
CA LYS A 84 -20.66 -19.20 -7.86
C LYS A 84 -20.85 -20.71 -8.03
N VAL A 85 -20.92 -21.22 -9.26
CA VAL A 85 -21.10 -22.67 -9.50
C VAL A 85 -19.90 -23.50 -9.05
N ARG A 86 -18.75 -22.85 -8.85
CA ARG A 86 -17.51 -23.43 -8.34
C ARG A 86 -17.35 -23.25 -6.84
N ASN A 87 -18.36 -22.66 -6.18
CA ASN A 87 -18.32 -22.34 -4.75
C ASN A 87 -17.10 -21.47 -4.40
N ILE A 88 -16.78 -20.51 -5.27
CA ILE A 88 -15.72 -19.52 -5.06
C ILE A 88 -16.37 -18.25 -4.53
N ASP A 89 -15.93 -17.84 -3.34
CA ASP A 89 -16.40 -16.62 -2.70
C ASP A 89 -15.64 -15.41 -3.22
N ILE A 90 -16.40 -14.36 -3.53
CA ILE A 90 -15.86 -13.04 -3.86
C ILE A 90 -15.67 -12.29 -2.54
N LEU A 91 -14.44 -11.87 -2.26
CA LEU A 91 -14.08 -11.16 -1.05
C LEU A 91 -14.28 -9.65 -1.22
N ASN A 92 -13.53 -9.05 -2.15
CA ASN A 92 -13.67 -7.66 -2.59
C ASN A 92 -13.63 -7.61 -4.12
N SER A 93 -14.15 -6.53 -4.72
CA SER A 93 -14.03 -6.32 -6.15
C SER A 93 -14.09 -4.85 -6.51
N GLU A 94 -13.46 -4.49 -7.62
CA GLU A 94 -13.51 -3.15 -8.18
C GLU A 94 -13.48 -3.15 -9.70
N THR A 95 -14.02 -2.09 -10.29
CA THR A 95 -13.87 -1.85 -11.74
C THR A 95 -12.54 -1.18 -11.99
N VAL A 96 -11.61 -1.87 -12.65
CA VAL A 96 -10.27 -1.36 -12.99
C VAL A 96 -10.34 -0.42 -14.20
N SER A 97 -11.17 -0.77 -15.18
CA SER A 97 -11.35 0.03 -16.39
C SER A 97 -12.72 -0.21 -17.00
N SER A 98 -13.30 0.79 -17.65
CA SER A 98 -14.56 0.67 -18.36
C SER A 98 -14.62 1.62 -19.55
N ILE A 99 -15.09 1.11 -20.68
CA ILE A 99 -15.51 1.87 -21.84
C ILE A 99 -17.01 1.57 -22.03
N PRO A 100 -17.90 2.53 -21.74
CA PRO A 100 -19.34 2.29 -21.77
C PRO A 100 -19.84 1.74 -23.11
N ASN A 101 -20.73 0.76 -23.05
CA ASN A 101 -21.28 0.00 -24.17
C ASN A 101 -20.25 -0.83 -24.97
N VAL A 102 -19.03 -1.00 -24.45
CA VAL A 102 -17.97 -1.77 -25.10
C VAL A 102 -17.43 -2.85 -24.17
N VAL A 103 -16.76 -2.46 -23.09
CA VAL A 103 -16.05 -3.41 -22.22
C VAL A 103 -15.90 -2.85 -20.81
N MET A 104 -15.90 -3.77 -19.85
CA MET A 104 -15.54 -3.57 -18.46
C MET A 104 -14.43 -4.55 -18.09
N VAL A 105 -13.41 -4.06 -17.37
CA VAL A 105 -12.42 -4.88 -16.70
C VAL A 105 -12.77 -4.88 -15.22
N TRP A 106 -13.20 -6.04 -14.73
CA TRP A 106 -13.63 -6.23 -13.35
C TRP A 106 -12.65 -7.13 -12.63
N GLU A 107 -12.01 -6.60 -11.59
CA GLU A 107 -11.04 -7.31 -10.78
C GLU A 107 -11.63 -7.63 -9.41
N MET A 108 -11.28 -8.82 -8.92
CA MET A 108 -11.87 -9.40 -7.74
C MET A 108 -10.80 -10.10 -6.92
N LEU A 109 -10.80 -9.90 -5.61
CA LEU A 109 -10.14 -10.82 -4.70
C LEU A 109 -11.09 -11.98 -4.41
N VAL A 110 -10.64 -13.21 -4.61
CA VAL A 110 -11.46 -14.40 -4.40
C VAL A 110 -10.76 -15.40 -3.49
N ASP A 111 -11.56 -16.20 -2.79
CA ASP A 111 -11.08 -17.37 -2.06
C ASP A 111 -11.19 -18.64 -2.91
N LEU A 112 -10.04 -19.22 -3.25
CA LEU A 112 -9.94 -20.48 -3.97
C LEU A 112 -9.74 -21.70 -3.05
N SER A 113 -9.68 -21.50 -1.73
CA SER A 113 -9.31 -22.53 -0.75
C SER A 113 -10.18 -23.80 -0.82
N PHE A 114 -11.42 -23.68 -1.27
CA PHE A 114 -12.37 -24.79 -1.42
C PHE A 114 -12.57 -25.27 -2.86
N PHE A 115 -11.98 -24.57 -3.83
CA PHE A 115 -12.06 -24.92 -5.24
C PHE A 115 -10.81 -25.70 -5.70
N GLY A 116 -9.62 -25.19 -5.39
CA GLY A 116 -8.36 -25.73 -5.90
C GLY A 116 -7.28 -24.65 -5.92
N ASP A 117 -6.69 -24.42 -7.08
CA ASP A 117 -5.65 -23.40 -7.30
C ASP A 117 -5.99 -22.48 -8.48
N SER A 118 -5.20 -21.40 -8.61
CA SER A 118 -5.33 -20.41 -9.68
C SER A 118 -5.25 -21.02 -11.09
N LEU A 119 -4.43 -22.06 -11.28
CA LEU A 119 -4.23 -22.72 -12.57
C LEU A 119 -5.47 -23.52 -12.98
N SER A 120 -6.07 -24.22 -12.03
CA SER A 120 -7.28 -25.02 -12.22
C SER A 120 -8.45 -24.13 -12.66
N LEU A 121 -8.61 -22.97 -12.01
CA LEU A 121 -9.68 -22.03 -12.33
C LEU A 121 -9.52 -21.49 -13.75
N LYS A 122 -8.30 -21.09 -14.11
CA LYS A 122 -7.97 -20.63 -15.46
C LYS A 122 -8.22 -21.70 -16.51
N SER A 123 -7.83 -22.95 -16.24
CA SER A 123 -8.05 -24.07 -17.15
C SER A 123 -9.54 -24.29 -17.42
N GLU A 124 -10.37 -24.31 -16.37
CA GLU A 124 -11.81 -24.51 -16.52
C GLU A 124 -12.48 -23.39 -17.33
N PHE A 125 -12.04 -22.14 -17.15
CA PHE A 125 -12.53 -21.03 -17.96
C PHE A 125 -12.16 -21.23 -19.43
N ASP A 126 -10.90 -21.60 -19.70
CA ASP A 126 -10.43 -21.81 -21.07
C ASP A 126 -11.15 -22.99 -21.74
N ASP A 127 -11.47 -24.04 -20.99
CA ASP A 127 -12.31 -25.14 -21.46
C ASP A 127 -13.72 -24.67 -21.81
N ALA A 128 -14.36 -23.84 -20.96
CA ALA A 128 -15.67 -23.26 -21.26
C ALA A 128 -15.63 -22.38 -22.52
N LYS A 129 -14.57 -21.59 -22.72
CA LYS A 129 -14.39 -20.77 -23.94
C LYS A 129 -14.19 -21.66 -25.17
N ARG A 130 -13.38 -22.72 -25.09
CA ARG A 130 -13.17 -23.69 -26.18
C ARG A 130 -14.48 -24.41 -26.55
N ALA A 131 -15.27 -24.77 -25.55
CA ALA A 131 -16.57 -25.42 -25.71
C ALA A 131 -17.68 -24.46 -26.21
N ARG A 132 -17.41 -23.15 -26.31
CA ARG A 132 -18.39 -22.11 -26.67
C ARG A 132 -19.61 -22.11 -25.73
N ASP A 133 -19.35 -22.28 -24.44
CA ASP A 133 -20.38 -22.25 -23.41
C ASP A 133 -21.14 -20.90 -23.45
N GLN A 134 -22.46 -20.98 -23.59
CA GLN A 134 -23.33 -19.79 -23.62
C GLN A 134 -23.35 -19.06 -22.29
N ALA A 135 -23.07 -19.74 -21.18
CA ALA A 135 -22.95 -19.14 -19.86
C ALA A 135 -21.75 -18.18 -19.73
N MET A 136 -20.78 -18.25 -20.67
CA MET A 136 -19.58 -17.40 -20.73
C MET A 136 -19.46 -16.66 -22.07
N SER A 137 -20.59 -16.41 -22.72
CA SER A 137 -20.65 -15.76 -24.03
C SER A 137 -20.31 -14.27 -23.97
N MET A 138 -20.56 -13.61 -22.83
CA MET A 138 -20.33 -12.17 -22.62
C MET A 138 -19.03 -11.86 -21.87
N VAL A 139 -18.28 -12.89 -21.47
CA VAL A 139 -16.98 -12.76 -20.80
C VAL A 139 -15.90 -13.19 -21.78
N ASP A 140 -15.06 -12.25 -22.21
CA ASP A 140 -14.11 -12.48 -23.29
C ASP A 140 -12.80 -13.08 -22.77
N CYS A 141 -12.33 -12.65 -21.59
CA CYS A 141 -11.08 -13.11 -20.99
C CYS A 141 -11.18 -13.21 -19.46
N MET A 142 -10.37 -14.07 -18.87
CA MET A 142 -10.13 -14.17 -17.43
C MET A 142 -8.64 -14.29 -17.17
N LEU A 143 -8.12 -13.53 -16.22
CA LEU A 143 -6.78 -13.63 -15.67
C LEU A 143 -6.88 -14.06 -14.21
N VAL A 144 -5.90 -14.83 -13.74
CA VAL A 144 -5.81 -15.23 -12.33
C VAL A 144 -4.38 -15.03 -11.86
N GLU A 145 -4.21 -14.23 -10.81
CA GLU A 145 -2.91 -13.90 -10.22
C GLU A 145 -2.97 -14.17 -8.71
N ASN A 146 -1.89 -14.70 -8.13
CA ASN A 146 -1.87 -14.99 -6.70
C ASN A 146 -1.82 -13.69 -5.89
N SER A 147 -2.54 -13.65 -4.77
CA SER A 147 -2.47 -12.50 -3.86
C SER A 147 -1.20 -12.53 -3.02
N ASP A 148 -0.61 -11.35 -2.79
CA ASP A 148 0.53 -11.21 -1.87
C ASP A 148 0.11 -11.11 -0.39
N LEU A 149 -1.21 -11.14 -0.12
CA LEU A 149 -1.76 -10.94 1.22
C LEU A 149 -1.14 -11.91 2.25
N ALA A 150 -1.07 -13.20 1.92
CA ALA A 150 -0.51 -14.22 2.80
C ALA A 150 0.98 -14.00 3.08
N THR A 151 1.75 -13.58 2.08
CA THR A 151 3.16 -13.22 2.23
C THR A 151 3.32 -12.07 3.20
N ARG A 152 2.54 -10.99 3.02
CA ARG A 152 2.63 -9.78 3.86
C ARG A 152 2.27 -10.09 5.31
N TYR A 153 1.28 -10.95 5.57
CA TYR A 153 0.91 -11.39 6.92
C TYR A 153 1.92 -12.30 7.61
N THR A 154 2.75 -13.01 6.86
CA THR A 154 3.67 -14.03 7.41
C THR A 154 5.12 -13.58 7.43
N ARG A 155 5.53 -12.74 6.48
CA ARG A 155 6.93 -12.35 6.25
C ARG A 155 7.19 -10.85 6.34
N GLY A 156 6.15 -10.01 6.38
CA GLY A 156 6.34 -8.57 6.41
C GLY A 156 6.73 -8.00 5.04
N ALA A 157 7.27 -6.78 5.02
CA ALA A 157 7.42 -5.95 3.81
C ALA A 157 8.77 -6.16 3.10
N THR A 158 9.75 -6.74 3.78
CA THR A 158 11.13 -6.86 3.30
C THR A 158 11.53 -8.32 3.14
N THR A 159 10.79 -9.07 2.33
CA THR A 159 11.02 -10.51 2.14
C THR A 159 12.36 -10.83 1.47
N ASP A 160 12.88 -9.91 0.66
CA ASP A 160 13.99 -10.18 -0.26
C ASP A 160 15.31 -9.48 0.15
N ASN A 161 15.31 -8.74 1.26
CA ASN A 161 16.50 -8.01 1.71
C ASN A 161 17.20 -8.72 2.86
N GLU A 162 18.23 -9.52 2.55
CA GLU A 162 19.00 -10.31 3.53
C GLU A 162 19.69 -9.46 4.63
N LYS A 163 19.87 -8.16 4.40
CA LYS A 163 20.47 -7.23 5.38
C LYS A 163 19.47 -6.74 6.43
N VAL A 164 18.18 -6.97 6.19
CA VAL A 164 17.10 -6.59 7.12
C VAL A 164 16.57 -7.87 7.76
N LYS A 165 16.75 -7.98 9.07
CA LYS A 165 16.20 -9.09 9.84
C LYS A 165 14.76 -8.77 10.18
N THR A 166 13.83 -9.58 9.68
CA THR A 166 12.40 -9.45 9.97
C THR A 166 11.95 -10.52 10.96
N LYS A 167 11.22 -10.12 12.01
CA LYS A 167 10.66 -11.02 13.01
C LYS A 167 9.18 -10.75 13.20
N ALA A 168 8.34 -11.74 12.86
CA ALA A 168 6.91 -11.72 13.18
C ALA A 168 6.69 -11.83 14.69
N LEU A 169 5.82 -10.97 15.22
CA LEU A 169 5.46 -10.91 16.64
C LEU A 169 4.04 -11.42 16.82
N ARG A 170 3.93 -12.57 17.51
CA ARG A 170 2.66 -13.26 17.70
C ARG A 170 1.92 -12.65 18.89
N LYS A 171 0.68 -12.23 18.68
CA LYS A 171 -0.28 -11.97 19.76
C LYS A 171 -0.91 -13.29 20.23
N THR A 172 -1.28 -13.37 21.50
CA THR A 172 -1.95 -14.54 22.08
C THR A 172 -3.40 -14.67 21.60
N GLU A 173 -4.06 -13.53 21.35
CA GLU A 173 -5.44 -13.47 20.87
C GLU A 173 -5.51 -13.42 19.35
N LYS A 174 -6.18 -14.39 18.72
CA LYS A 174 -6.36 -14.46 17.26
C LYS A 174 -7.55 -13.65 16.74
N LYS A 175 -8.31 -12.99 17.62
CA LYS A 175 -9.51 -12.25 17.25
C LYS A 175 -9.16 -11.04 16.39
N ALA A 176 -10.01 -10.75 15.40
CA ALA A 176 -9.99 -9.49 14.68
C ALA A 176 -10.33 -8.32 15.61
N SER A 177 -9.75 -7.16 15.35
CA SER A 177 -10.17 -5.91 15.95
C SER A 177 -11.32 -5.32 15.15
N ILE A 178 -12.15 -4.47 15.77
CA ILE A 178 -13.21 -3.75 15.05
C ILE A 178 -12.78 -2.29 14.91
N ILE A 179 -12.89 -1.73 13.70
CA ILE A 179 -12.73 -0.28 13.49
C ILE A 179 -13.96 0.44 14.02
N ASN A 180 -13.74 1.42 14.89
CA ASN A 180 -14.80 2.27 15.43
C ASN A 180 -14.38 3.75 15.33
N ASP A 181 -15.21 4.58 14.71
CA ASP A 181 -14.93 6.01 14.46
C ASP A 181 -13.55 6.24 13.80
N GLY A 182 -13.28 5.46 12.74
CA GLY A 182 -12.01 5.43 12.01
C GLY A 182 -10.81 5.01 12.85
N THR A 183 -11.02 4.43 14.02
CA THR A 183 -9.95 4.11 14.97
C THR A 183 -9.69 2.62 15.07
N PHE A 184 -8.42 2.25 14.89
CA PHE A 184 -7.90 0.93 15.21
C PHE A 184 -7.31 0.94 16.63
N GLU A 185 -7.87 0.12 17.52
CA GLU A 185 -7.31 -0.09 18.86
C GLU A 185 -6.31 -1.26 18.83
N MET A 186 -5.07 -0.97 19.26
CA MET A 186 -4.02 -1.95 19.25
C MET A 186 -4.25 -3.03 20.32
N PRO A 187 -4.07 -4.31 19.96
CA PRO A 187 -3.99 -5.38 20.96
C PRO A 187 -2.92 -5.08 22.01
N LEU A 188 -3.21 -5.36 23.29
CA LEU A 188 -2.29 -5.11 24.41
C LEU A 188 -0.91 -5.76 24.20
N ALA A 189 -0.86 -6.93 23.57
CA ALA A 189 0.39 -7.60 23.23
C ALA A 189 1.30 -6.72 22.35
N TYR A 190 0.73 -5.99 21.38
CA TYR A 190 1.50 -5.10 20.49
C TYR A 190 2.01 -3.87 21.23
N ILE A 191 1.21 -3.29 22.13
CA ILE A 191 1.66 -2.20 23.00
C ILE A 191 2.84 -2.65 23.86
N ASN A 192 2.76 -3.86 24.44
CA ASN A 192 3.85 -4.44 25.23
C ASN A 192 5.12 -4.69 24.40
N PHE A 193 4.99 -5.17 23.15
CA PHE A 193 6.14 -5.33 22.27
C PHE A 193 6.77 -4.00 21.86
N LEU A 194 5.95 -2.99 21.60
CA LEU A 194 6.39 -1.64 21.23
C LEU A 194 7.05 -0.91 22.42
N GLY A 195 6.64 -1.24 23.65
CA GLY A 195 7.15 -0.63 24.88
C GLY A 195 6.64 0.79 25.14
N LYS A 196 5.67 1.26 24.34
CA LYS A 196 5.02 2.57 24.45
C LYS A 196 3.60 2.51 23.91
N ASP A 197 2.75 3.42 24.37
CA ASP A 197 1.35 3.54 23.96
C ASP A 197 1.06 4.77 23.09
N SER A 198 2.07 5.64 22.88
CA SER A 198 1.94 6.85 22.08
C SER A 198 3.17 7.06 21.20
N GLY A 199 3.00 7.56 19.98
CA GLY A 199 4.12 7.83 19.09
C GLY A 199 3.72 8.12 17.63
N PRO A 200 4.62 8.70 16.84
CA PRO A 200 4.36 9.02 15.43
C PRO A 200 4.33 7.75 14.58
N VAL A 201 3.42 7.74 13.59
CA VAL A 201 3.25 6.63 12.64
C VAL A 201 3.16 7.12 11.20
N MET A 202 3.60 6.28 10.28
CA MET A 202 3.40 6.42 8.85
C MET A 202 2.44 5.32 8.37
N PHE A 203 1.48 5.72 7.55
CA PHE A 203 0.55 4.84 6.89
C PHE A 203 1.01 4.60 5.45
N ILE A 204 1.11 3.34 5.05
CA ILE A 204 1.31 2.93 3.65
C ILE A 204 0.14 2.03 3.30
N ALA A 205 -0.79 2.57 2.50
CA ALA A 205 -1.94 1.85 2.00
C ALA A 205 -1.66 1.33 0.59
N GLU A 206 -1.94 0.05 0.39
CA GLU A 206 -1.83 -0.68 -0.88
C GLU A 206 -3.25 -1.09 -1.30
N PRO A 207 -4.01 -0.21 -1.99
CA PRO A 207 -5.40 -0.47 -2.39
C PRO A 207 -5.54 -1.78 -3.16
N ASP A 208 -4.64 -1.97 -4.11
CA ASP A 208 -4.53 -3.15 -4.97
C ASP A 208 -4.36 -4.44 -4.15
N SER A 209 -3.92 -4.37 -2.88
CA SER A 209 -3.75 -5.52 -1.98
C SER A 209 -4.65 -5.52 -0.74
N TRP A 210 -5.51 -4.50 -0.58
CA TRP A 210 -6.30 -4.26 0.64
C TRP A 210 -5.46 -4.36 1.92
N ILE A 211 -4.21 -3.87 1.86
CA ILE A 211 -3.27 -3.85 2.99
C ILE A 211 -3.03 -2.42 3.43
N LEU A 212 -3.05 -2.21 4.74
CA LEU A 212 -2.49 -1.04 5.39
C LEU A 212 -1.30 -1.44 6.26
N SER A 213 -0.13 -0.92 5.93
CA SER A 213 1.03 -0.95 6.81
C SER A 213 1.06 0.30 7.68
N VAL A 214 1.06 0.11 9.01
CA VAL A 214 1.31 1.15 9.99
C VAL A 214 2.73 1.01 10.50
N VAL A 215 3.63 1.90 10.07
CA VAL A 215 5.04 1.89 10.42
C VAL A 215 5.31 2.89 11.53
N PHE A 216 5.94 2.46 12.61
CA PHE A 216 6.31 3.36 13.71
C PHE A 216 7.54 4.19 13.35
N LEU A 217 7.47 5.49 13.62
CA LEU A 217 8.59 6.41 13.44
C LEU A 217 9.28 6.65 14.79
N ASN A 218 10.46 7.27 14.74
CA ASN A 218 11.16 7.68 15.96
C ASN A 218 10.38 8.80 16.66
N ASP A 219 10.41 8.83 17.99
CA ASP A 219 9.56 9.76 18.76
C ASP A 219 9.92 11.24 18.57
N ASP A 220 11.17 11.52 18.25
CA ASP A 220 11.70 12.85 17.97
C ASP A 220 11.59 13.23 16.48
N VAL A 221 10.96 12.41 15.63
CA VAL A 221 10.93 12.58 14.17
C VAL A 221 10.57 14.00 13.75
N SER A 222 11.29 14.53 12.77
CA SER A 222 11.05 15.87 12.24
C SER A 222 10.80 15.76 10.75
N LEU A 223 9.53 15.74 10.36
CA LEU A 223 9.11 15.48 9.00
C LEU A 223 8.92 16.77 8.20
N VAL A 224 9.40 16.76 6.96
CA VAL A 224 9.14 17.83 5.98
C VAL A 224 8.71 17.22 4.66
N ARG A 225 7.72 17.84 4.02
CA ARG A 225 7.31 17.60 2.64
C ARG A 225 8.04 18.58 1.73
N MET A 226 8.75 18.06 0.73
CA MET A 226 9.49 18.85 -0.24
C MET A 226 8.99 18.56 -1.65
N LYS A 227 8.84 19.60 -2.45
CA LYS A 227 8.42 19.52 -3.85
C LYS A 227 9.48 20.17 -4.71
N PHE A 228 9.94 19.44 -5.73
CA PHE A 228 10.95 19.88 -6.67
C PHE A 228 10.40 19.86 -8.08
N ASP A 229 10.69 20.91 -8.84
CA ASP A 229 10.66 20.85 -10.30
C ASP A 229 12.05 20.42 -10.76
N ILE A 230 12.10 19.39 -11.60
CA ILE A 230 13.34 18.82 -12.15
C ILE A 230 13.20 18.56 -13.66
N PRO A 231 14.30 18.51 -14.42
CA PRO A 231 14.23 18.11 -15.82
C PRO A 231 13.87 16.62 -15.93
N ASP A 232 13.02 16.26 -16.90
CA ASP A 232 12.70 14.86 -17.21
C ASP A 232 13.84 14.23 -18.03
N ARG A 233 14.94 13.89 -17.36
CA ARG A 233 16.13 13.29 -17.98
C ARG A 233 16.90 12.39 -17.02
N PRO A 234 17.73 11.47 -17.54
CA PRO A 234 18.60 10.64 -16.72
C PRO A 234 19.44 11.47 -15.74
N GLY A 235 19.50 11.02 -14.48
CA GLY A 235 20.30 11.65 -13.43
C GLY A 235 19.60 12.79 -12.67
N ALA A 236 18.47 13.32 -13.13
CA ALA A 236 17.80 14.44 -12.44
C ALA A 236 17.38 14.09 -11.00
N VAL A 237 16.74 12.93 -10.81
CA VAL A 237 16.39 12.43 -9.46
C VAL A 237 17.65 12.18 -8.63
N PHE A 238 18.72 11.65 -9.23
CA PHE A 238 19.98 11.41 -8.54
C PHE A 238 20.56 12.70 -7.95
N GLU A 239 20.58 13.80 -8.71
CA GLU A 239 21.11 15.08 -8.21
C GLU A 239 20.32 15.57 -7.00
N ILE A 240 18.98 15.48 -7.02
CA ILE A 240 18.14 15.82 -5.85
C ILE A 240 18.49 14.94 -4.65
N MET A 241 18.49 13.62 -4.82
CA MET A 241 18.74 12.68 -3.72
C MET A 241 20.16 12.84 -3.15
N LYS A 242 21.14 13.12 -4.01
CA LYS A 242 22.51 13.42 -3.61
C LYS A 242 22.60 14.72 -2.80
N THR A 243 21.91 15.78 -3.22
CA THR A 243 21.84 17.03 -2.46
C THR A 243 21.22 16.81 -1.08
N LEU A 244 20.08 16.10 -1.01
CA LEU A 244 19.44 15.75 0.27
C LEU A 244 20.38 14.95 1.18
N GLY A 245 21.05 13.92 0.62
CA GLY A 245 22.03 13.12 1.36
C GLY A 245 23.22 13.93 1.89
N SER A 246 23.72 14.91 1.12
CA SER A 246 24.81 15.80 1.55
C SER A 246 24.46 16.70 2.73
N LEU A 247 23.16 16.92 2.95
CA LEU A 247 22.60 17.68 4.06
C LEU A 247 22.12 16.77 5.22
N SER A 248 22.42 15.47 5.15
CA SER A 248 21.96 14.45 6.10
C SER A 248 20.43 14.40 6.23
N ILE A 249 19.71 14.61 5.13
CA ILE A 249 18.26 14.52 5.07
C ILE A 249 17.88 13.08 4.64
N ASN A 250 17.10 12.39 5.46
CA ASN A 250 16.70 11.01 5.18
C ASN A 250 15.31 10.98 4.51
N VAL A 251 15.26 10.62 3.23
CA VAL A 251 13.99 10.45 2.50
C VAL A 251 13.27 9.20 2.98
N ILE A 252 12.00 9.34 3.35
CA ILE A 252 11.15 8.25 3.86
C ILE A 252 10.25 7.72 2.74
N THR A 253 9.67 8.63 1.96
CA THR A 253 8.84 8.30 0.80
C THR A 253 9.02 9.37 -0.27
N GLY A 254 8.80 9.00 -1.52
CA GLY A 254 8.82 9.93 -2.62
C GLY A 254 8.10 9.39 -3.85
N ASN A 255 7.66 10.29 -4.71
CA ASN A 255 7.10 9.98 -6.00
C ASN A 255 7.61 10.97 -7.05
N THR A 256 7.39 10.62 -8.31
CA THR A 256 7.67 11.49 -9.44
C THR A 256 6.51 11.47 -10.42
N ASN A 257 6.27 12.61 -11.07
CA ASN A 257 5.24 12.76 -12.09
C ASN A 257 5.83 13.56 -13.25
N VAL A 258 5.86 12.97 -14.44
CA VAL A 258 6.21 13.69 -15.66
C VAL A 258 5.11 14.71 -15.94
N LEU A 259 5.49 15.98 -16.12
CA LEU A 259 4.59 17.06 -16.51
C LEU A 259 4.61 17.29 -18.02
N VAL A 260 5.82 17.30 -18.59
CA VAL A 260 6.05 17.43 -20.03
C VAL A 260 7.13 16.43 -20.39
N TYR A 261 6.79 15.49 -21.26
CA TYR A 261 7.66 14.37 -21.61
C TYR A 261 8.99 14.88 -22.19
N TYR A 262 10.10 14.37 -21.65
CA TYR A 262 11.49 14.76 -21.96
C TYR A 262 11.88 16.20 -21.60
N GLU A 263 11.03 16.94 -20.89
CA GLU A 263 11.32 18.32 -20.50
C GLU A 263 11.23 18.51 -18.99
N LYS A 264 10.08 18.19 -18.38
CA LYS A 264 9.76 18.61 -17.01
C LYS A 264 9.09 17.50 -16.20
N MET A 265 9.55 17.32 -14.97
CA MET A 265 9.03 16.37 -14.00
C MET A 265 8.89 17.05 -12.63
N LYS A 266 7.87 16.66 -11.87
CA LYS A 266 7.80 16.93 -10.43
C LYS A 266 8.37 15.76 -9.65
N CYS A 267 9.17 16.06 -8.64
CA CYS A 267 9.59 15.12 -7.62
C CYS A 267 9.07 15.61 -6.28
N GLU A 268 8.26 14.81 -5.59
CA GLU A 268 7.78 15.13 -4.25
C GLU A 268 8.27 14.05 -3.28
N VAL A 269 8.79 14.50 -2.13
CA VAL A 269 9.33 13.61 -1.10
C VAL A 269 8.85 14.05 0.27
N VAL A 270 8.73 13.08 1.18
CA VAL A 270 8.69 13.34 2.61
C VAL A 270 9.96 12.79 3.24
N ALA A 271 10.61 13.61 4.05
CA ALA A 271 11.89 13.29 4.65
C ALA A 271 11.92 13.61 6.14
N ASP A 272 12.75 12.86 6.85
CA ASP A 272 13.14 13.12 8.22
C ASP A 272 14.43 13.95 8.23
N ILE A 273 14.34 15.15 8.79
CA ILE A 273 15.44 16.13 8.85
C ILE A 273 16.25 16.08 10.15
N ARG A 274 15.90 15.22 11.12
CA ARG A 274 16.58 15.16 12.42
C ARG A 274 18.10 15.00 12.31
N ALA A 275 18.55 14.14 11.41
CA ALA A 275 19.97 13.81 11.26
C ALA A 275 20.82 14.99 10.73
N SER A 276 20.19 16.05 10.21
CA SER A 276 20.87 17.28 9.80
C SER A 276 21.37 18.11 10.99
N GLY A 277 20.78 17.93 12.19
CA GLY A 277 21.07 18.75 13.38
C GLY A 277 20.70 20.23 13.25
N LYS A 278 19.93 20.61 12.22
CA LYS A 278 19.53 21.99 11.92
C LYS A 278 18.02 22.16 12.05
N ASP A 279 17.58 23.37 12.32
CA ASP A 279 16.16 23.70 12.29
C ASP A 279 15.62 23.72 10.84
N SER A 280 14.31 23.56 10.73
CA SER A 280 13.60 23.43 9.46
C SER A 280 13.84 24.60 8.50
N LYS A 281 13.93 25.84 9.02
CA LYS A 281 14.12 27.03 8.20
C LYS A 281 15.54 27.10 7.64
N THR A 282 16.54 26.83 8.48
CA THR A 282 17.94 26.77 8.03
C THR A 282 18.14 25.70 6.95
N ILE A 283 17.46 24.55 7.06
CA ILE A 283 17.49 23.50 6.04
C ILE A 283 16.85 23.98 4.75
N GLU A 284 15.67 24.60 4.80
CA GLU A 284 15.00 25.11 3.61
C GLU A 284 15.89 26.09 2.85
N GLU A 285 16.47 27.09 3.55
CA GLU A 285 17.34 28.09 2.94
C GLU A 285 18.60 27.47 2.32
N THR A 286 19.21 26.50 3.00
CA THR A 286 20.40 25.80 2.50
C THR A 286 20.05 24.95 1.28
N LEU A 287 18.96 24.18 1.37
CA LEU A 287 18.50 23.31 0.30
C LEU A 287 18.13 24.10 -0.95
N ARG A 288 17.39 25.20 -0.81
CA ARG A 288 17.02 26.08 -1.93
C ARG A 288 18.25 26.53 -2.72
N LYS A 289 19.28 27.04 -2.03
CA LYS A 289 20.55 27.44 -2.66
C LYS A 289 21.26 26.27 -3.34
N SER A 290 21.30 25.10 -2.69
CA SER A 290 21.91 23.91 -3.27
C SER A 290 21.19 23.44 -4.53
N ILE A 291 19.85 23.45 -4.54
CA ILE A 291 19.05 23.07 -5.71
C ILE A 291 19.22 24.07 -6.86
N GLU A 292 19.16 25.38 -6.59
CA GLU A 292 19.40 26.42 -7.59
C GLU A 292 20.79 26.30 -8.24
N SER A 293 21.79 25.83 -7.48
CA SER A 293 23.15 25.62 -7.99
C SER A 293 23.28 24.46 -8.99
N LEU A 294 22.28 23.56 -9.06
CA LEU A 294 22.24 22.46 -10.04
C LEU A 294 21.86 22.96 -11.45
N GLY A 295 21.34 24.19 -11.55
CA GLY A 295 20.99 24.86 -12.79
C GLY A 295 19.52 25.27 -12.86
N PRO A 296 19.13 26.05 -13.89
CA PRO A 296 17.83 26.73 -13.96
C PRO A 296 16.64 25.79 -14.12
N ALA A 297 16.87 24.51 -14.48
CA ALA A 297 15.82 23.51 -14.60
C ALA A 297 15.48 22.81 -13.27
N PHE A 298 16.22 23.10 -12.21
CA PHE A 298 16.00 22.55 -10.87
C PHE A 298 15.47 23.65 -9.95
N ALA A 299 14.36 23.38 -9.26
CA ALA A 299 13.79 24.32 -8.31
C ALA A 299 13.17 23.61 -7.11
N LEU A 300 13.29 24.21 -5.92
CA LEU A 300 12.53 23.84 -4.73
C LEU A 300 11.23 24.65 -4.70
N GLU A 301 10.14 24.04 -5.15
CA GLU A 301 8.82 24.65 -5.27
C GLU A 301 8.05 24.71 -3.95
N GLY A 302 8.33 23.77 -3.04
CA GLY A 302 7.60 23.70 -1.78
C GLY A 302 8.41 23.03 -0.69
N PHE A 303 8.27 23.57 0.52
CA PHE A 303 8.84 23.03 1.73
C PHE A 303 7.83 23.25 2.86
N ALA A 304 7.33 22.16 3.45
CA ALA A 304 6.27 22.23 4.44
C ALA A 304 6.52 21.23 5.58
N PRO A 305 6.70 21.68 6.82
CA PRO A 305 6.74 20.79 7.98
C PRO A 305 5.45 19.97 8.11
N ILE A 306 5.58 18.70 8.43
CA ILE A 306 4.44 17.80 8.73
C ILE A 306 4.36 17.62 10.24
N LYS A 307 3.17 17.84 10.81
CA LYS A 307 2.88 17.56 12.21
C LYS A 307 2.39 16.11 12.36
N VAL A 308 2.98 15.39 13.30
CA VAL A 308 2.68 14.00 13.70
C VAL A 308 2.76 13.87 15.22
#